data_AF-A0A7Y3ST09-F1
#
_entry.id   AF-A0A7Y3ST09-F1
#
_cell.length_a   1.000
_cell.length_b   1.000
_cell.length_c   1.000
_cell.angle_alpha   90.00
_cell.angle_beta   90.00
_cell.angle_gamma   90.00
#
_symmetry.space_group_name_H-M   'P 1'
#
loop_
_entity.id
_entity.type
_entity.pdbx_description
1 polymer ?
#
loop_
_entity_poly.entity_id
_entity_poly.type
_entity_poly.pdbx_seq_one_letter_code
_entity_poly.pdbx_strand_id
1 'polypeptide(L)'
;MKEFMDKVLEKYPAKTFKNRKQHIVIKKAEDDLLTITANTRTIPGMITSRGCCYAGCKGVILGPIKDMVHIVHGPIGCSYYTWGTRRNKAKTEPGGQNYIEYCFSTDMQESDIIFGGEKKLRQAIKEAVEIFHPTAITISATCPVGLIGDDINAVAAEAEKLYGIQVLAFNCEGYKGVSQSAGHHIANNNLMRSVIGTGTKVPTKKHSINLLGEYNIGGDGWEVERVFKKIGYEVVCVMTGDGSYEDIKNAHTADVNLVQCHRSINYIAEMMETKYGIPWIKVNFIGVSGITETLRNVALYFDDKDLIEKTEKVIAEEIAAIEGQMQYYKTRLEGKTAFLYVGGSRSHHYQTLLHDLGIETVVSGYEFAHRDDYEGRQVIPDIKLDADSKNIEHLTVQKDEEKYRTIISPQRYEKLKKEIPLAKYDGLIKDMNKDAVIIDDLNHFETEQLIKHLKPDMFFSGIKDKYVVQKMGVTSKQLHSYDYSGPYAGFRGAVVFARELTSGVHTPAWRYVTPPWKVEPLLEGKVIGGDE
;
A
#
# COMPACT_ATOMS: atom_id res chain seq x y z
N MET A 1 -0.57 24.93 -16.87
CA MET A 1 -1.23 23.73 -16.30
C MET A 1 -2.68 23.95 -15.86
N LYS A 2 -2.98 24.93 -15.00
CA LYS A 2 -4.35 25.16 -14.48
C LYS A 2 -5.42 25.34 -15.56
N GLU A 3 -5.16 26.21 -16.54
CA GLU A 3 -6.08 26.45 -17.66
C GLU A 3 -6.33 25.19 -18.49
N PHE A 4 -5.32 24.32 -18.64
CA PHE A 4 -5.50 23.05 -19.33
C PHE A 4 -6.44 22.13 -18.53
N MET A 5 -6.25 22.01 -17.22
CA MET A 5 -7.15 21.19 -16.39
C MET A 5 -8.56 21.73 -16.39
N ASP A 6 -8.75 23.05 -16.31
CA ASP A 6 -10.09 23.65 -16.40
C ASP A 6 -10.78 23.26 -17.73
N LYS A 7 -10.08 23.34 -18.88
CA LYS A 7 -10.60 22.89 -20.19
C LYS A 7 -10.88 21.39 -20.27
N VAL A 8 -10.07 20.56 -19.61
CA VAL A 8 -10.32 19.11 -19.52
C VAL A 8 -11.61 18.86 -18.75
N LEU A 9 -11.78 19.52 -17.62
CA LEU A 9 -12.94 19.36 -16.75
C LEU A 9 -14.23 19.91 -17.39
N GLU A 10 -14.15 20.95 -18.22
CA GLU A 10 -15.30 21.53 -18.95
C GLU A 10 -16.04 20.52 -19.84
N LYS A 11 -15.40 19.40 -20.21
CA LYS A 11 -16.07 18.31 -20.94
C LYS A 11 -17.04 17.50 -20.07
N TYR A 12 -16.96 17.63 -18.75
CA TYR A 12 -17.85 16.95 -17.84
C TYR A 12 -19.19 17.68 -17.67
N PRO A 13 -20.28 16.95 -17.37
CA PRO A 13 -21.52 17.58 -16.91
C PRO A 13 -21.27 18.48 -15.70
N ALA A 14 -22.01 19.58 -15.58
CA ALA A 14 -21.79 20.62 -14.56
C ALA A 14 -21.66 20.07 -13.12
N LYS A 15 -22.44 19.04 -12.77
CA LYS A 15 -22.37 18.37 -11.46
C LYS A 15 -21.01 17.67 -11.25
N THR A 16 -20.55 16.93 -12.25
CA THR A 16 -19.26 16.23 -12.23
C THR A 16 -18.10 17.23 -12.25
N PHE A 17 -18.16 18.28 -13.07
CA PHE A 17 -17.19 19.37 -13.09
C PHE A 17 -16.99 19.98 -11.70
N LYS A 18 -18.09 20.40 -11.06
CA LYS A 18 -18.05 21.08 -9.75
C LYS A 18 -17.42 20.19 -8.67
N ASN A 19 -17.69 18.89 -8.71
CA ASN A 19 -17.10 17.93 -7.77
C ASN A 19 -15.63 17.65 -8.11
N ARG A 20 -15.32 17.18 -9.33
CA ARG A 20 -13.97 16.78 -9.73
C ARG A 20 -12.94 17.88 -9.60
N LYS A 21 -13.31 19.15 -9.81
CA LYS A 21 -12.39 20.28 -9.64
C LYS A 21 -11.76 20.36 -8.24
N GLN A 22 -12.44 19.85 -7.21
CA GLN A 22 -11.95 19.88 -5.82
C GLN A 22 -10.93 18.76 -5.52
N HIS A 23 -10.84 17.76 -6.38
CA HIS A 23 -9.91 16.63 -6.28
C HIS A 23 -8.60 16.86 -7.04
N ILE A 24 -8.40 18.06 -7.59
CA ILE A 24 -7.25 18.40 -8.44
C ILE A 24 -6.64 19.69 -7.93
N VAL A 25 -5.38 19.62 -7.52
CA VAL A 25 -4.59 20.78 -7.11
C VAL A 25 -3.28 20.85 -7.88
N ILE A 26 -2.76 22.06 -8.08
CA ILE A 26 -1.51 22.31 -8.78
C ILE A 26 -0.63 23.11 -7.85
N LYS A 27 0.58 22.62 -7.58
CA LYS A 27 1.54 23.29 -6.72
C LYS A 27 2.16 24.48 -7.47
N LYS A 28 2.07 25.69 -6.93
CA LYS A 28 2.59 26.91 -7.59
C LYS A 28 3.86 27.43 -6.95
N ALA A 29 4.03 27.17 -5.66
CA ALA A 29 5.24 27.47 -4.90
C ALA A 29 5.59 26.29 -3.97
N GLU A 30 6.85 26.24 -3.53
CA GLU A 30 7.36 25.18 -2.67
C GLU A 30 6.60 25.09 -1.33
N ASP A 31 6.27 26.24 -0.74
CA ASP A 31 5.59 26.37 0.56
C ASP A 31 4.04 26.43 0.47
N ASP A 32 3.45 26.05 -0.66
CA ASP A 32 1.99 26.10 -0.82
C ASP A 32 1.27 25.11 0.13
N LEU A 33 0.43 25.65 1.01
CA LEU A 33 -0.54 24.86 1.78
C LEU A 33 -1.80 24.64 0.92
N LEU A 34 -1.80 23.55 0.15
CA LEU A 34 -2.91 23.16 -0.70
C LEU A 34 -3.90 22.27 0.06
N THR A 35 -5.19 22.54 -0.10
CA THR A 35 -6.27 21.66 0.36
C THR A 35 -6.84 20.88 -0.81
N ILE A 36 -6.93 19.55 -0.68
CA ILE A 36 -7.52 18.67 -1.68
C ILE A 36 -8.75 17.96 -1.11
N THR A 37 -9.76 17.71 -1.94
CA THR A 37 -10.83 16.77 -1.58
C THR A 37 -10.37 15.36 -1.89
N ALA A 38 -10.42 14.48 -0.89
CA ALA A 38 -10.00 13.09 -0.98
C ALA A 38 -10.93 12.21 -0.13
N ASN A 39 -10.90 10.90 -0.38
CA ASN A 39 -11.73 9.91 0.31
C ASN A 39 -13.24 10.22 0.32
N THR A 40 -13.76 10.76 -0.79
CA THR A 40 -15.21 10.90 -1.04
C THR A 40 -15.68 9.83 -2.01
N ARG A 41 -17.00 9.66 -2.17
CA ARG A 41 -17.56 8.65 -3.08
C ARG A 41 -17.06 8.84 -4.52
N THR A 42 -16.79 7.72 -5.19
CA THR A 42 -16.52 7.74 -6.62
C THR A 42 -17.77 8.19 -7.38
N ILE A 43 -17.57 9.04 -8.37
CA ILE A 43 -18.65 9.46 -9.28
C ILE A 43 -18.98 8.28 -10.22
N PRO A 44 -20.24 7.82 -10.28
CA PRO A 44 -20.64 6.70 -11.13
C PRO A 44 -20.33 6.95 -12.62
N GLY A 45 -19.83 5.92 -13.31
CA GLY A 45 -19.55 5.96 -14.74
C GLY A 45 -18.20 6.57 -15.14
N MET A 46 -17.38 7.04 -14.19
CA MET A 46 -16.10 7.70 -14.49
C MET A 46 -14.95 6.75 -14.82
N ILE A 47 -15.11 5.43 -14.66
CA ILE A 47 -14.03 4.44 -14.82
C ILE A 47 -12.88 4.72 -13.84
N THR A 48 -13.16 4.50 -12.54
CA THR A 48 -12.16 4.58 -11.45
C THR A 48 -11.26 3.35 -11.41
N SER A 49 -10.07 3.51 -10.82
CA SER A 49 -9.20 2.40 -10.46
C SER A 49 -9.44 1.82 -9.06
N ARG A 50 -10.35 2.39 -8.27
CA ARG A 50 -10.69 1.89 -6.92
C ARG A 50 -11.24 0.47 -6.90
N GLY A 51 -11.05 -0.18 -5.75
CA GLY A 51 -11.70 -1.41 -5.36
C GLY A 51 -12.77 -1.17 -4.29
N CYS A 52 -13.01 -2.18 -3.46
CA CYS A 52 -14.05 -2.16 -2.43
C CYS A 52 -13.48 -2.40 -1.02
N CYS A 53 -14.33 -2.22 0.01
CA CYS A 53 -13.99 -2.47 1.41
C CYS A 53 -13.41 -3.88 1.64
N TYR A 54 -14.07 -4.92 1.10
CA TYR A 54 -13.60 -6.31 1.19
C TYR A 54 -12.17 -6.48 0.68
N ALA A 55 -11.83 -5.84 -0.45
CA ALA A 55 -10.48 -5.92 -1.01
C ALA A 55 -9.43 -5.31 -0.07
N GLY A 56 -9.75 -4.18 0.58
CA GLY A 56 -8.87 -3.58 1.60
C GLY A 56 -8.75 -4.42 2.87
N CYS A 57 -9.84 -5.05 3.31
CA CYS A 57 -9.84 -5.87 4.52
C CYS A 57 -9.15 -7.23 4.27
N LYS A 58 -9.81 -8.12 3.52
CA LYS A 58 -9.32 -9.48 3.23
C LYS A 58 -8.12 -9.44 2.31
N GLY A 59 -8.21 -8.74 1.18
CA GLY A 59 -7.20 -8.78 0.13
C GLY A 59 -5.88 -8.07 0.47
N VAL A 60 -5.90 -7.07 1.36
CA VAL A 60 -4.72 -6.26 1.69
C VAL A 60 -4.18 -6.54 3.09
N ILE A 61 -4.99 -6.38 4.14
CA ILE A 61 -4.52 -6.52 5.53
C ILE A 61 -4.45 -7.98 5.97
N LEU A 62 -5.54 -8.74 5.78
CA LEU A 62 -5.63 -10.09 6.37
C LEU A 62 -4.92 -11.15 5.53
N GLY A 63 -5.12 -11.15 4.22
CA GLY A 63 -4.65 -12.21 3.32
C GLY A 63 -3.15 -12.52 3.34
N PRO A 64 -2.24 -11.60 3.70
CA PRO A 64 -0.83 -11.93 3.89
C PRO A 64 -0.48 -12.74 5.15
N ILE A 65 -1.41 -12.89 6.11
CA ILE A 65 -1.17 -13.65 7.36
C ILE A 65 -1.16 -15.14 7.03
N LYS A 66 0.01 -15.76 7.02
CA LYS A 66 0.22 -17.03 6.31
C LYS A 66 -0.41 -18.25 6.99
N ASP A 67 -0.51 -18.27 8.31
CA ASP A 67 -0.93 -19.42 9.11
C ASP A 67 -2.41 -19.37 9.52
N MET A 68 -3.16 -18.37 9.05
CA MET A 68 -4.61 -18.29 9.25
C MET A 68 -5.37 -18.80 8.03
N VAL A 69 -6.48 -19.49 8.25
CA VAL A 69 -7.44 -19.81 7.18
C VAL A 69 -8.39 -18.63 6.99
N HIS A 70 -8.41 -18.07 5.77
CA HIS A 70 -9.23 -16.91 5.43
C HIS A 70 -10.48 -17.29 4.63
N ILE A 71 -11.58 -17.56 5.33
CA ILE A 71 -12.88 -17.90 4.72
C ILE A 71 -13.56 -16.64 4.19
N VAL A 72 -13.88 -16.65 2.90
CA VAL A 72 -14.68 -15.61 2.26
C VAL A 72 -16.15 -16.04 2.27
N HIS A 73 -16.96 -15.37 3.09
CA HIS A 73 -18.39 -15.64 3.15
C HIS A 73 -19.11 -14.84 2.07
N GLY A 74 -19.36 -15.50 0.95
CA GLY A 74 -19.84 -14.86 -0.27
C GLY A 74 -19.96 -15.83 -1.45
N PRO A 75 -20.52 -15.36 -2.58
CA PRO A 75 -20.39 -16.04 -3.86
C PRO A 75 -18.92 -16.12 -4.30
N ILE A 76 -18.60 -17.06 -5.18
CA ILE A 76 -17.20 -17.45 -5.49
C ILE A 76 -16.28 -16.32 -5.95
N GLY A 77 -16.82 -15.30 -6.65
CA GLY A 77 -16.02 -14.26 -7.29
C GLY A 77 -15.09 -13.51 -6.32
N CYS A 78 -15.58 -13.14 -5.14
CA CYS A 78 -14.78 -12.43 -4.14
C CYS A 78 -13.56 -13.25 -3.69
N SER A 79 -13.73 -14.58 -3.56
CA SER A 79 -12.61 -15.46 -3.21
C SER A 79 -11.65 -15.62 -4.38
N TYR A 80 -12.17 -15.96 -5.57
CA TYR A 80 -11.37 -16.17 -6.77
C TYR A 80 -10.47 -14.99 -7.13
N TYR A 81 -11.01 -13.76 -7.14
CA TYR A 81 -10.23 -12.57 -7.50
C TYR A 81 -9.18 -12.14 -6.46
N THR A 82 -9.14 -12.80 -5.30
CA THR A 82 -8.08 -12.60 -4.28
C THR A 82 -7.08 -13.76 -4.22
N TRP A 83 -7.18 -14.72 -5.13
CA TRP A 83 -6.27 -15.86 -5.19
C TRP A 83 -5.01 -15.53 -5.98
N GLY A 84 -3.91 -15.25 -5.29
CA GLY A 84 -2.59 -14.99 -5.90
C GLY A 84 -2.48 -13.68 -6.73
N THR A 85 -3.55 -12.89 -6.82
CA THR A 85 -3.59 -11.64 -7.60
C THR A 85 -2.74 -10.53 -6.97
N ARG A 86 -2.64 -10.52 -5.64
CA ARG A 86 -1.72 -9.67 -4.88
C ARG A 86 -0.53 -10.49 -4.41
N ARG A 87 0.68 -10.04 -4.75
CA ARG A 87 1.92 -10.83 -4.65
C ARG A 87 2.60 -10.76 -3.27
N ASN A 88 1.82 -10.79 -2.20
CA ASN A 88 2.38 -10.95 -0.85
C ASN A 88 3.04 -12.33 -0.73
N LYS A 89 4.36 -12.34 -0.58
CA LYS A 89 5.14 -13.57 -0.45
C LYS A 89 5.12 -14.04 1.00
N ALA A 90 5.06 -15.35 1.19
CA ALA A 90 5.24 -15.98 2.49
C ALA A 90 6.05 -17.27 2.34
N LYS A 91 6.73 -17.64 3.41
CA LYS A 91 7.44 -18.91 3.57
C LYS A 91 7.20 -19.41 4.99
N THR A 92 7.36 -20.71 5.18
CA THR A 92 7.19 -21.33 6.50
C THR A 92 8.36 -22.24 6.81
N GLU A 93 8.70 -22.33 8.09
CA GLU A 93 9.70 -23.27 8.59
C GLU A 93 9.14 -24.70 8.51
N PRO A 94 9.97 -25.75 8.53
CA PRO A 94 9.49 -27.14 8.53
C PRO A 94 8.44 -27.38 9.63
N GLY A 95 7.26 -27.88 9.23
CA GLY A 95 6.13 -28.11 10.14
C GLY A 95 5.25 -26.88 10.42
N GLY A 96 5.61 -25.70 9.91
CA GLY A 96 4.76 -24.52 9.96
C GLY A 96 3.64 -24.54 8.91
N GLN A 97 2.58 -23.77 9.16
CA GLN A 97 1.44 -23.65 8.25
C GLN A 97 1.63 -22.49 7.28
N ASN A 98 1.10 -22.64 6.06
CA ASN A 98 1.08 -21.58 5.05
C ASN A 98 -0.10 -21.78 4.08
N TYR A 99 -1.06 -20.87 4.09
CA TYR A 99 -2.29 -20.94 3.33
C TYR A 99 -2.40 -19.90 2.21
N ILE A 100 -1.36 -19.11 1.94
CA ILE A 100 -1.43 -18.02 0.92
C ILE A 100 -1.68 -18.53 -0.51
N GLU A 101 -1.42 -19.82 -0.76
CA GLU A 101 -1.62 -20.49 -2.05
C GLU A 101 -3.06 -21.00 -2.23
N TYR A 102 -3.92 -20.86 -1.22
CA TYR A 102 -5.30 -21.33 -1.22
C TYR A 102 -6.29 -20.17 -1.25
N CYS A 103 -7.50 -20.45 -1.72
CA CYS A 103 -8.65 -19.57 -1.58
C CYS A 103 -9.81 -20.33 -0.92
N PHE A 104 -10.26 -19.88 0.24
CA PHE A 104 -11.37 -20.50 0.98
C PHE A 104 -12.64 -19.66 0.79
N SER A 105 -13.78 -20.32 0.60
CA SER A 105 -15.06 -19.65 0.44
C SER A 105 -16.22 -20.55 0.86
N THR A 106 -17.32 -19.94 1.25
CA THR A 106 -18.60 -20.63 1.38
C THR A 106 -19.30 -20.83 0.04
N ASP A 107 -18.82 -20.20 -1.05
CA ASP A 107 -19.40 -20.27 -2.40
C ASP A 107 -20.94 -20.16 -2.38
N MET A 108 -21.44 -19.02 -1.88
CA MET A 108 -22.88 -18.82 -1.68
C MET A 108 -23.66 -19.01 -2.99
N GLN A 109 -24.71 -19.81 -2.91
CA GLN A 109 -25.67 -20.09 -3.97
C GLN A 109 -26.96 -19.31 -3.72
N GLU A 110 -27.90 -19.39 -4.67
CA GLU A 110 -29.21 -18.71 -4.56
C GLU A 110 -29.97 -19.10 -3.29
N SER A 111 -29.91 -20.37 -2.86
CA SER A 111 -30.52 -20.81 -1.60
C SER A 111 -29.97 -20.09 -0.38
N ASP A 112 -28.66 -19.79 -0.38
CA ASP A 112 -27.99 -19.09 0.73
C ASP A 112 -28.40 -17.60 0.74
N ILE A 113 -28.77 -17.03 -0.41
CA ILE A 113 -29.32 -15.67 -0.51
C ILE A 113 -30.76 -15.61 0.01
N ILE A 114 -31.58 -16.62 -0.28
CA ILE A 114 -33.00 -16.64 0.09
C ILE A 114 -33.19 -17.00 1.57
N PHE A 115 -32.44 -18.00 2.06
CA PHE A 115 -32.67 -18.62 3.37
C PHE A 115 -31.57 -18.33 4.40
N GLY A 116 -30.55 -17.54 4.04
CA GLY A 116 -29.38 -17.26 4.88
C GLY A 116 -28.23 -18.24 4.65
N GLY A 117 -27.01 -17.74 4.77
CA GLY A 117 -25.77 -18.48 4.51
C GLY A 117 -25.11 -19.05 5.75
N GLU A 118 -25.60 -18.74 6.95
CA GLU A 118 -24.90 -19.08 8.20
C GLU A 118 -24.70 -20.59 8.42
N LYS A 119 -25.67 -21.43 8.03
CA LYS A 119 -25.52 -22.89 8.16
C LYS A 119 -24.35 -23.40 7.32
N LYS A 120 -24.20 -22.85 6.11
CA LYS A 120 -23.09 -23.18 5.21
C LYS A 120 -21.77 -22.64 5.72
N LEU A 121 -21.77 -21.45 6.33
CA LEU A 121 -20.60 -20.90 7.01
C LEU A 121 -20.13 -21.78 8.17
N ARG A 122 -21.04 -22.23 9.05
CA ARG A 122 -20.72 -23.18 10.13
C ARG A 122 -20.08 -24.47 9.60
N GLN A 123 -20.63 -25.01 8.51
CA GLN A 123 -20.07 -26.19 7.85
C GLN A 123 -18.67 -25.93 7.27
N ALA A 124 -18.45 -24.80 6.60
CA ALA A 124 -17.15 -24.44 6.05
C ALA A 124 -16.08 -24.24 7.14
N ILE A 125 -16.45 -23.66 8.29
CA ILE A 125 -15.55 -23.54 9.45
C ILE A 125 -15.20 -24.93 9.98
N LYS A 126 -16.19 -25.80 10.17
CA LYS A 126 -15.98 -27.18 10.61
C LYS A 126 -14.99 -27.91 9.70
N GLU A 127 -15.22 -27.87 8.38
CA GLU A 127 -14.34 -28.49 7.40
C GLU A 127 -12.93 -27.89 7.43
N ALA A 128 -12.82 -26.57 7.57
CA ALA A 128 -11.52 -25.92 7.69
C ALA A 128 -10.74 -26.42 8.92
N VAL A 129 -11.41 -26.57 10.07
CA VAL A 129 -10.80 -27.09 11.30
C VAL A 129 -10.39 -28.55 11.15
N GLU A 130 -11.30 -29.40 10.66
CA GLU A 130 -11.07 -30.86 10.52
C GLU A 130 -10.00 -31.21 9.48
N ILE A 131 -9.89 -30.43 8.40
CA ILE A 131 -8.94 -30.70 7.32
C ILE A 131 -7.58 -30.06 7.63
N PHE A 132 -7.54 -28.77 8.00
CA PHE A 132 -6.30 -27.99 8.05
C PHE A 132 -5.76 -27.77 9.45
N HIS A 133 -6.58 -27.89 10.49
CA HIS A 133 -6.19 -27.61 11.88
C HIS A 133 -5.48 -26.23 12.02
N PRO A 134 -6.07 -25.13 11.54
CA PRO A 134 -5.39 -23.84 11.44
C PRO A 134 -5.14 -23.20 12.81
N THR A 135 -4.14 -22.30 12.90
CA THR A 135 -3.86 -21.57 14.15
C THR A 135 -5.00 -20.61 14.52
N ALA A 136 -5.65 -20.03 13.53
CA ALA A 136 -6.86 -19.21 13.67
C ALA A 136 -7.60 -19.10 12.32
N ILE A 137 -8.86 -18.65 12.38
CA ILE A 137 -9.72 -18.44 11.20
C ILE A 137 -10.15 -16.97 11.13
N THR A 138 -10.20 -16.42 9.92
CA THR A 138 -10.91 -15.17 9.66
C THR A 138 -12.10 -15.43 8.74
N ILE A 139 -13.23 -14.77 9.00
CA ILE A 139 -14.42 -14.76 8.15
C ILE A 139 -14.58 -13.35 7.59
N SER A 140 -14.52 -13.21 6.27
CA SER A 140 -14.70 -11.90 5.60
C SER A 140 -16.06 -11.83 4.92
N ALA A 141 -16.88 -10.86 5.33
CA ALA A 141 -18.16 -10.57 4.70
C ALA A 141 -17.98 -10.05 3.27
N THR A 142 -18.90 -10.43 2.38
CA THR A 142 -19.04 -9.87 1.04
C THR A 142 -20.35 -9.11 0.92
N CYS A 143 -20.61 -8.45 -0.22
CA CYS A 143 -21.80 -7.60 -0.40
C CYS A 143 -23.14 -8.20 0.07
N PRO A 144 -23.51 -9.46 -0.23
CA PRO A 144 -24.81 -9.99 0.16
C PRO A 144 -24.96 -10.21 1.68
N VAL A 145 -23.87 -10.49 2.41
CA VAL A 145 -23.93 -10.94 3.82
C VAL A 145 -24.72 -9.97 4.70
N GLY A 146 -24.38 -8.69 4.67
CA GLY A 146 -25.07 -7.67 5.47
C GLY A 146 -26.51 -7.37 5.00
N LEU A 147 -26.87 -7.74 3.76
CA LEU A 147 -28.20 -7.50 3.19
C LEU A 147 -29.17 -8.65 3.47
N ILE A 148 -28.67 -9.89 3.52
CA ILE A 148 -29.49 -11.07 3.85
C ILE A 148 -29.65 -11.28 5.35
N GLY A 149 -28.86 -10.57 6.16
CA GLY A 149 -28.98 -10.55 7.62
C GLY A 149 -28.19 -11.64 8.35
N ASP A 150 -27.21 -12.27 7.69
CA ASP A 150 -26.35 -13.27 8.33
C ASP A 150 -25.47 -12.63 9.43
N ASP A 151 -25.55 -13.14 10.66
CA ASP A 151 -24.71 -12.68 11.76
C ASP A 151 -23.42 -13.49 11.87
N ILE A 152 -22.43 -13.11 11.05
CA ILE A 152 -21.12 -13.77 11.05
C ILE A 152 -20.36 -13.63 12.37
N ASN A 153 -20.69 -12.63 13.22
CA ASN A 153 -20.02 -12.44 14.51
C ASN A 153 -20.51 -13.48 15.52
N ALA A 154 -21.83 -13.74 15.53
CA ALA A 154 -22.40 -14.81 16.34
C ALA A 154 -21.86 -16.19 15.93
N VAL A 155 -21.78 -16.46 14.62
CA VAL A 155 -21.20 -17.71 14.08
C VAL A 155 -19.73 -17.85 14.48
N ALA A 156 -18.94 -16.78 14.41
CA ALA A 156 -17.54 -16.78 14.81
C ALA A 156 -17.37 -17.09 16.31
N ALA A 157 -18.15 -16.43 17.18
CA ALA A 157 -18.10 -16.66 18.63
C ALA A 157 -18.51 -18.09 19.02
N GLU A 158 -19.52 -18.65 18.33
CA GLU A 158 -19.93 -20.05 18.50
C GLU A 158 -18.79 -21.02 18.13
N ALA A 159 -18.16 -20.79 16.97
CA ALA A 159 -17.06 -21.60 16.48
C ALA A 159 -15.82 -21.52 17.39
N GLU A 160 -15.47 -20.34 17.88
CA GLU A 160 -14.35 -20.16 18.80
C GLU A 160 -14.54 -20.96 20.10
N LYS A 161 -15.76 -20.94 20.66
CA LYS A 161 -16.10 -21.75 21.85
C LYS A 161 -16.05 -23.25 21.55
N LEU A 162 -16.50 -23.67 20.36
CA LEU A 162 -16.59 -25.07 19.98
C LEU A 162 -15.23 -25.70 19.69
N TYR A 163 -14.36 -24.98 18.98
CA TYR A 163 -13.09 -25.52 18.48
C TYR A 163 -11.86 -25.08 19.27
N GLY A 164 -11.99 -24.10 20.17
CA GLY A 164 -10.88 -23.63 21.00
C GLY A 164 -9.78 -22.90 20.23
N ILE A 165 -10.07 -22.41 19.02
CA ILE A 165 -9.19 -21.56 18.20
C ILE A 165 -9.84 -20.21 17.96
N GLN A 166 -9.04 -19.16 17.74
CA GLN A 166 -9.57 -17.84 17.44
C GLN A 166 -10.33 -17.85 16.11
N VAL A 167 -11.56 -17.31 16.11
CA VAL A 167 -12.34 -17.11 14.88
C VAL A 167 -12.81 -15.65 14.81
N LEU A 168 -12.30 -14.91 13.83
CA LEU A 168 -12.51 -13.46 13.71
C LEU A 168 -13.46 -13.12 12.55
N ALA A 169 -14.58 -12.49 12.85
CA ALA A 169 -15.52 -11.97 11.85
C ALA A 169 -15.16 -10.53 11.42
N PHE A 170 -15.14 -10.28 10.10
CA PHE A 170 -14.89 -8.97 9.53
C PHE A 170 -16.06 -8.55 8.65
N ASN A 171 -16.84 -7.59 9.15
CA ASN A 171 -17.98 -7.00 8.45
C ASN A 171 -17.50 -5.97 7.41
N CYS A 172 -16.84 -6.47 6.36
CA CYS A 172 -16.17 -5.70 5.31
C CYS A 172 -16.88 -5.77 3.94
N GLU A 173 -18.22 -5.80 3.95
CA GLU A 173 -19.07 -5.80 2.76
C GLU A 173 -18.64 -4.69 1.79
N GLY A 174 -18.61 -5.01 0.49
CA GLY A 174 -17.93 -4.19 -0.51
C GLY A 174 -18.46 -2.75 -0.65
N TYR A 175 -19.72 -2.50 -0.26
CA TYR A 175 -20.35 -1.19 -0.31
C TYR A 175 -20.02 -0.27 0.89
N LYS A 176 -19.32 -0.76 1.92
CA LYS A 176 -18.97 0.06 3.09
C LYS A 176 -17.86 1.06 2.76
N GLY A 177 -18.04 2.30 3.18
CA GLY A 177 -17.13 3.37 2.79
C GLY A 177 -17.14 3.61 1.28
N VAL A 178 -16.04 4.14 0.76
CA VAL A 178 -15.95 4.57 -0.64
C VAL A 178 -14.86 3.84 -1.43
N SER A 179 -14.08 2.99 -0.77
CA SER A 179 -12.86 2.39 -1.31
C SER A 179 -12.30 1.27 -0.41
N GLN A 180 -11.13 0.75 -0.77
CA GLN A 180 -10.33 -0.15 0.06
C GLN A 180 -10.00 0.42 1.45
N SER A 181 -9.97 1.76 1.61
CA SER A 181 -9.58 2.41 2.87
C SER A 181 -10.44 1.98 4.07
N ALA A 182 -11.77 1.87 3.87
CA ALA A 182 -12.68 1.39 4.91
C ALA A 182 -12.34 -0.03 5.37
N GLY A 183 -11.92 -0.89 4.45
CA GLY A 183 -11.48 -2.25 4.74
C GLY A 183 -10.22 -2.29 5.59
N HIS A 184 -9.28 -1.37 5.37
CA HIS A 184 -8.12 -1.22 6.23
C HIS A 184 -8.56 -0.90 7.66
N HIS A 185 -9.42 0.09 7.85
CA HIS A 185 -9.89 0.50 9.17
C HIS A 185 -10.60 -0.65 9.91
N ILE A 186 -11.53 -1.35 9.25
CA ILE A 186 -12.24 -2.52 9.82
C ILE A 186 -11.26 -3.62 10.25
N ALA A 187 -10.27 -3.93 9.43
CA ALA A 187 -9.28 -4.94 9.77
C ALA A 187 -8.42 -4.52 10.98
N ASN A 188 -7.97 -3.26 11.00
CA ASN A 188 -7.15 -2.72 12.09
C ASN A 188 -7.91 -2.76 13.42
N ASN A 189 -9.18 -2.37 13.45
CA ASN A 189 -9.99 -2.37 14.67
C ASN A 189 -10.08 -3.77 15.28
N ASN A 190 -10.41 -4.79 14.48
CA ASN A 190 -10.59 -6.14 15.02
C ASN A 190 -9.25 -6.77 15.42
N LEU A 191 -8.19 -6.61 14.62
CA LEU A 191 -6.84 -7.09 15.00
C LEU A 191 -6.35 -6.43 16.30
N MET A 192 -6.55 -5.13 16.48
CA MET A 192 -6.18 -4.43 17.72
C MET A 192 -7.00 -4.88 18.93
N ARG A 193 -8.30 -5.12 18.74
CA ARG A 193 -9.22 -5.52 19.82
C ARG A 193 -8.96 -6.95 20.29
N SER A 194 -8.78 -7.86 19.34
CA SER A 194 -8.93 -9.30 19.58
C SER A 194 -7.62 -10.07 19.47
N VAL A 195 -6.56 -9.50 18.86
CA VAL A 195 -5.32 -10.23 18.58
C VAL A 195 -4.11 -9.59 19.24
N ILE A 196 -3.82 -8.32 18.91
CA ILE A 196 -2.62 -7.63 19.42
C ILE A 196 -2.70 -7.53 20.94
N GLY A 197 -1.65 -8.01 21.62
CA GLY A 197 -1.60 -7.99 23.08
C GLY A 197 -2.06 -9.27 23.76
N THR A 198 -2.53 -10.28 23.01
CA THR A 198 -2.95 -11.57 23.59
C THR A 198 -1.78 -12.54 23.76
N GLY A 199 -0.66 -12.31 23.08
CA GLY A 199 0.55 -13.12 23.20
C GLY A 199 1.37 -12.77 24.44
N THR A 200 2.30 -13.66 24.81
CA THR A 200 3.18 -13.51 25.98
C THR A 200 4.67 -13.60 25.64
N LYS A 201 5.02 -13.76 24.35
CA LYS A 201 6.40 -13.89 23.92
C LYS A 201 7.06 -12.52 23.94
N VAL A 202 8.15 -12.40 24.69
CA VAL A 202 8.93 -11.17 24.82
C VAL A 202 10.18 -11.25 23.91
N PRO A 203 10.64 -10.13 23.32
CA PRO A 203 11.88 -10.09 22.54
C PRO A 203 13.07 -10.58 23.36
N THR A 204 14.01 -11.24 22.70
CA THR A 204 15.19 -11.87 23.33
C THR A 204 16.45 -11.01 23.25
N LYS A 205 16.46 -10.02 22.36
CA LYS A 205 17.52 -9.06 22.10
C LYS A 205 17.05 -7.66 22.45
N LYS A 206 18.02 -6.75 22.53
CA LYS A 206 17.76 -5.32 22.60
C LYS A 206 17.31 -4.79 21.24
N HIS A 207 16.59 -3.68 21.24
CA HIS A 207 16.16 -2.94 20.04
C HIS A 207 15.14 -3.71 19.21
N SER A 208 13.97 -3.93 19.81
CA SER A 208 12.87 -4.64 19.18
C SER A 208 12.00 -3.69 18.36
N ILE A 209 11.65 -4.06 17.13
CA ILE A 209 10.89 -3.23 16.20
C ILE A 209 9.74 -4.01 15.56
N ASN A 210 8.67 -3.29 15.20
CA ASN A 210 7.67 -3.78 14.25
C ASN A 210 7.79 -3.06 12.92
N LEU A 211 7.55 -3.77 11.81
CA LEU A 211 7.39 -3.17 10.48
C LEU A 211 5.90 -3.13 10.15
N LEU A 212 5.27 -1.96 10.31
CA LEU A 212 3.83 -1.77 10.13
C LEU A 212 3.49 -1.31 8.72
N GLY A 213 2.44 -1.92 8.13
CA GLY A 213 1.98 -1.56 6.80
C GLY A 213 2.95 -2.00 5.70
N GLU A 214 3.68 -3.09 5.94
CA GLU A 214 4.55 -3.77 5.00
C GLU A 214 3.98 -5.16 4.69
N TYR A 215 3.82 -5.48 3.41
CA TYR A 215 3.03 -6.63 2.96
C TYR A 215 3.83 -7.66 2.17
N ASN A 216 5.16 -7.53 2.15
CA ASN A 216 6.10 -8.42 1.51
C ASN A 216 5.80 -8.66 0.03
N ILE A 217 5.39 -7.61 -0.69
CA ILE A 217 5.09 -7.70 -2.12
C ILE A 217 6.39 -8.00 -2.86
N GLY A 218 6.43 -9.14 -3.56
CA GLY A 218 7.63 -9.55 -4.30
C GLY A 218 8.87 -9.76 -3.42
N GLY A 219 8.72 -9.90 -2.10
CA GLY A 219 9.85 -10.08 -1.16
C GLY A 219 10.36 -8.80 -0.48
N ASP A 220 9.65 -7.67 -0.61
CA ASP A 220 10.07 -6.39 0.00
C ASP A 220 10.37 -6.49 1.50
N GLY A 221 9.46 -7.10 2.26
CA GLY A 221 9.59 -7.27 3.71
C GLY A 221 10.83 -8.08 4.07
N TRP A 222 11.17 -9.12 3.31
CA TRP A 222 12.39 -9.91 3.54
C TRP A 222 13.68 -9.13 3.32
N GLU A 223 13.74 -8.29 2.28
CA GLU A 223 14.92 -7.46 2.03
C GLU A 223 15.09 -6.39 3.11
N VAL A 224 13.99 -5.76 3.55
CA VAL A 224 14.01 -4.81 4.67
C VAL A 224 14.47 -5.51 5.95
N GLU A 225 13.86 -6.65 6.27
CA GLU A 225 14.19 -7.42 7.47
C GLU A 225 15.66 -7.87 7.49
N ARG A 226 16.22 -8.26 6.33
CA ARG A 226 17.65 -8.62 6.18
C ARG A 226 18.55 -7.48 6.65
N VAL A 227 18.27 -6.24 6.23
CA VAL A 227 19.10 -5.08 6.56
C VAL A 227 19.00 -4.74 8.06
N PHE A 228 17.78 -4.69 8.61
CA PHE A 228 17.59 -4.45 10.05
C PHE A 228 18.25 -5.54 10.91
N LYS A 229 18.10 -6.83 10.55
CA LYS A 229 18.77 -7.94 11.26
C LYS A 229 20.29 -7.88 11.15
N LYS A 230 20.84 -7.44 10.02
CA LYS A 230 22.30 -7.28 9.82
C LYS A 230 22.87 -6.20 10.75
N ILE A 231 22.11 -5.13 11.03
CA ILE A 231 22.52 -4.07 11.97
C ILE A 231 22.42 -4.56 13.42
N GLY A 232 21.41 -5.38 13.73
CA GLY A 232 21.26 -6.03 15.04
C GLY A 232 19.89 -5.87 15.68
N TYR A 233 18.90 -5.33 14.98
CA TYR A 233 17.53 -5.23 15.46
C TYR A 233 16.83 -6.59 15.57
N GLU A 234 15.89 -6.71 16.48
CA GLU A 234 14.94 -7.82 16.53
C GLU A 234 13.61 -7.39 15.93
N VAL A 235 13.24 -7.97 14.80
CA VAL A 235 11.95 -7.72 14.16
C VAL A 235 10.92 -8.65 14.80
N VAL A 236 10.00 -8.09 15.58
CA VAL A 236 8.96 -8.83 16.31
C VAL A 236 7.83 -9.22 15.38
N CYS A 237 7.37 -8.27 14.56
CA CYS A 237 6.27 -8.47 13.63
C CYS A 237 6.47 -7.65 12.36
N VAL A 238 6.18 -8.27 11.21
CA VAL A 238 5.97 -7.58 9.92
C VAL A 238 4.48 -7.64 9.63
N MET A 239 3.78 -6.51 9.78
CA MET A 239 2.33 -6.46 9.67
C MET A 239 1.91 -6.03 8.26
N THR A 240 1.47 -6.95 7.39
CA THR A 240 1.28 -8.42 7.58
C THR A 240 2.08 -9.30 6.63
N GLY A 241 3.02 -8.76 5.85
CA GLY A 241 3.77 -9.53 4.85
C GLY A 241 4.62 -10.66 5.43
N ASP A 242 4.37 -11.91 5.03
CA ASP A 242 4.97 -13.14 5.62
C ASP A 242 4.71 -13.29 7.13
N GLY A 243 3.83 -12.47 7.71
CA GLY A 243 3.50 -12.48 9.13
C GLY A 243 2.66 -13.70 9.51
N SER A 244 2.77 -14.10 10.77
CA SER A 244 1.92 -15.13 11.37
C SER A 244 0.96 -14.53 12.41
N TYR A 245 -0.11 -15.26 12.72
CA TYR A 245 -1.00 -14.95 13.84
C TYR A 245 -0.20 -14.82 15.14
N GLU A 246 0.78 -15.69 15.36
CA GLU A 246 1.66 -15.63 16.53
C GLU A 246 2.46 -14.32 16.60
N ASP A 247 3.05 -13.86 15.50
CA ASP A 247 3.82 -12.60 15.49
C ASP A 247 2.92 -11.40 15.79
N ILE A 248 1.68 -11.39 15.25
CA ILE A 248 0.73 -10.30 15.46
C ILE A 248 0.26 -10.23 16.92
N LYS A 249 0.01 -11.38 17.57
CA LYS A 249 -0.33 -11.42 19.00
C LYS A 249 0.74 -10.75 19.87
N ASN A 250 2.00 -10.92 19.49
CA ASN A 250 3.16 -10.42 20.22
C ASN A 250 3.62 -9.02 19.76
N ALA A 251 2.99 -8.39 18.76
CA ALA A 251 3.41 -7.08 18.25
C ALA A 251 3.51 -6.00 19.35
N HIS A 252 2.71 -6.09 20.42
CA HIS A 252 2.73 -5.17 21.56
C HIS A 252 4.04 -5.19 22.39
N THR A 253 4.95 -6.13 22.15
CA THR A 253 6.20 -6.26 22.90
C THR A 253 7.38 -5.53 22.24
N ALA A 254 7.19 -4.87 21.09
CA ALA A 254 8.23 -4.13 20.40
C ALA A 254 8.47 -2.72 20.97
N ASP A 255 9.69 -2.22 20.87
CA ASP A 255 10.07 -0.91 21.42
C ASP A 255 9.59 0.27 20.54
N VAL A 256 9.50 0.06 19.23
CA VAL A 256 9.01 1.08 18.29
C VAL A 256 8.32 0.46 17.07
N ASN A 257 7.30 1.15 16.57
CA ASN A 257 6.58 0.80 15.35
C ASN A 257 7.12 1.60 14.15
N LEU A 258 7.56 0.93 13.10
CA LEU A 258 8.02 1.58 11.87
C LEU A 258 6.91 1.55 10.82
N VAL A 259 6.30 2.71 10.53
CA VAL A 259 5.12 2.80 9.66
C VAL A 259 5.54 3.05 8.21
N GLN A 260 5.53 2.00 7.39
CA GLN A 260 5.73 2.10 5.95
C GLN A 260 4.45 2.68 5.33
N CYS A 261 3.43 1.88 5.07
CA CYS A 261 2.17 2.35 4.50
C CYS A 261 1.29 3.05 5.56
N HIS A 262 1.35 4.38 5.63
CA HIS A 262 0.57 5.17 6.58
C HIS A 262 -0.94 4.89 6.48
N ARG A 263 -1.53 5.06 5.29
CA ARG A 263 -2.99 4.95 5.09
C ARG A 263 -3.61 3.66 5.61
N SER A 264 -2.90 2.55 5.51
CA SER A 264 -3.48 1.24 5.82
C SER A 264 -3.29 0.80 7.28
N ILE A 265 -2.37 1.41 8.02
CA ILE A 265 -1.95 0.91 9.34
C ILE A 265 -1.82 1.98 10.43
N ASN A 266 -1.98 3.27 10.10
CA ASN A 266 -1.87 4.36 11.09
C ASN A 266 -2.82 4.14 12.29
N TYR A 267 -3.98 3.53 12.07
CA TYR A 267 -4.94 3.15 13.10
C TYR A 267 -4.29 2.30 14.20
N ILE A 268 -3.63 1.19 13.84
CA ILE A 268 -2.93 0.35 14.82
C ILE A 268 -1.75 1.09 15.42
N ALA A 269 -1.00 1.87 14.64
CA ALA A 269 0.14 2.63 15.18
C ALA A 269 -0.28 3.57 16.32
N GLU A 270 -1.36 4.34 16.12
CA GLU A 270 -1.93 5.24 17.13
C GLU A 270 -2.53 4.48 18.32
N MET A 271 -3.24 3.38 18.05
CA MET A 271 -3.83 2.56 19.11
C MET A 271 -2.77 1.85 19.96
N MET A 272 -1.65 1.41 19.38
CA MET A 272 -0.53 0.82 20.13
C MET A 272 0.24 1.86 20.94
N GLU A 273 0.40 3.07 20.42
CA GLU A 273 0.97 4.18 21.18
C GLU A 273 0.09 4.51 22.39
N THR A 274 -1.23 4.59 22.20
CA THR A 274 -2.19 4.88 23.29
C THR A 274 -2.29 3.74 24.31
N LYS A 275 -2.46 2.50 23.85
CA LYS A 275 -2.74 1.35 24.72
C LYS A 275 -1.49 0.80 25.41
N TYR A 276 -0.36 0.76 24.71
CA TYR A 276 0.87 0.11 25.18
C TYR A 276 2.04 1.06 25.38
N GLY A 277 1.94 2.33 24.95
CA GLY A 277 3.01 3.31 25.07
C GLY A 277 4.09 3.18 24.00
N ILE A 278 3.82 2.43 22.92
CA ILE A 278 4.80 2.14 21.85
C ILE A 278 4.77 3.26 20.79
N PRO A 279 5.82 4.09 20.70
CA PRO A 279 5.87 5.16 19.69
C PRO A 279 5.92 4.60 18.28
N TRP A 280 5.63 5.44 17.30
CA TRP A 280 5.79 5.08 15.90
C TRP A 280 6.52 6.16 15.10
N ILE A 281 7.32 5.71 14.13
CA ILE A 281 8.11 6.56 13.23
C ILE A 281 7.62 6.31 11.82
N LYS A 282 7.33 7.38 11.06
CA LYS A 282 7.10 7.24 9.62
C LYS A 282 8.41 6.89 8.93
N VAL A 283 8.41 5.82 8.14
CA VAL A 283 9.60 5.34 7.42
C VAL A 283 9.34 5.25 5.93
N ASN A 284 10.41 5.17 5.13
CA ASN A 284 10.32 4.82 3.73
C ASN A 284 11.44 3.84 3.34
N PHE A 285 11.11 2.58 3.16
CA PHE A 285 12.08 1.56 2.75
C PHE A 285 12.35 1.52 1.24
N ILE A 286 11.77 2.43 0.45
CA ILE A 286 11.94 2.49 -1.01
C ILE A 286 12.97 3.58 -1.36
N GLY A 287 13.91 3.24 -2.25
CA GLY A 287 15.00 4.16 -2.62
C GLY A 287 16.21 4.07 -1.70
N VAL A 288 17.38 4.40 -2.22
CA VAL A 288 18.65 4.38 -1.47
C VAL A 288 18.62 5.49 -0.42
N SER A 289 18.15 6.68 -0.79
CA SER A 289 18.03 7.80 0.14
C SER A 289 17.00 7.50 1.24
N GLY A 290 15.84 6.95 0.86
CA GLY A 290 14.75 6.64 1.78
C GLY A 290 15.13 5.61 2.85
N ILE A 291 15.74 4.48 2.45
CA ILE A 291 16.18 3.46 3.41
C ILE A 291 17.32 3.99 4.30
N THR A 292 18.27 4.76 3.73
CA THR A 292 19.38 5.35 4.48
C THR A 292 18.90 6.28 5.59
N GLU A 293 17.99 7.21 5.24
CA GLU A 293 17.40 8.14 6.21
C GLU A 293 16.60 7.38 7.28
N THR A 294 15.81 6.39 6.86
CA THR A 294 15.04 5.54 7.77
C THR A 294 15.94 4.87 8.80
N LEU A 295 17.03 4.23 8.37
CA LEU A 295 17.95 3.53 9.27
C LEU A 295 18.60 4.48 10.28
N ARG A 296 19.00 5.67 9.82
CA ARG A 296 19.55 6.73 10.69
C ARG A 296 18.54 7.23 11.72
N ASN A 297 17.30 7.46 11.31
CA ASN A 297 16.23 7.89 12.20
C ASN A 297 15.94 6.85 13.28
N VAL A 298 15.92 5.56 12.92
CA VAL A 298 15.73 4.47 13.89
C VAL A 298 16.92 4.34 14.83
N ALA A 299 18.15 4.44 14.33
CA ALA A 299 19.35 4.42 15.19
C ALA A 299 19.36 5.59 16.18
N LEU A 300 18.98 6.80 15.73
CA LEU A 300 18.85 8.00 16.57
C LEU A 300 17.74 7.87 17.62
N TYR A 301 16.66 7.17 17.30
CA TYR A 301 15.59 6.87 18.26
C TYR A 301 16.11 6.04 19.44
N PHE A 302 16.87 4.98 19.16
CA PHE A 302 17.44 4.12 20.20
C PHE A 302 18.64 4.75 20.93
N ASP A 303 19.36 5.69 20.29
CA ASP A 303 20.48 6.44 20.87
C ASP A 303 21.61 5.54 21.45
N ASP A 304 21.80 4.36 20.85
CA ASP A 304 22.81 3.38 21.22
C ASP A 304 24.04 3.49 20.31
N LYS A 305 25.23 3.69 20.90
CA LYS A 305 26.47 3.97 20.15
C LYS A 305 26.85 2.82 19.21
N ASP A 306 26.77 1.59 19.69
CA ASP A 306 27.12 0.40 18.91
C ASP A 306 26.15 0.21 17.74
N LEU A 307 24.86 0.46 17.98
CA LEU A 307 23.82 0.39 16.96
C LEU A 307 24.00 1.48 15.89
N ILE A 308 24.34 2.71 16.28
CA ILE A 308 24.63 3.81 15.36
C ILE A 308 25.85 3.49 14.49
N GLU A 309 26.96 3.01 15.08
CA GLU A 309 28.15 2.64 14.33
C GLU A 309 27.89 1.49 13.35
N LYS A 310 27.17 0.44 13.78
CA LYS A 310 26.75 -0.66 12.91
C LYS A 310 25.82 -0.18 11.80
N THR A 311 24.93 0.78 12.08
CA THR A 311 24.02 1.36 11.09
C THR A 311 24.81 2.01 9.97
N GLU A 312 25.74 2.91 10.28
CA GLU A 312 26.57 3.58 9.25
C GLU A 312 27.46 2.59 8.51
N LYS A 313 28.03 1.59 9.19
CA LYS A 313 28.82 0.53 8.54
C LYS A 313 27.99 -0.25 7.52
N VAL A 314 26.79 -0.71 7.91
CA VAL A 314 25.91 -1.45 7.00
C VAL A 314 25.45 -0.58 5.83
N ILE A 315 25.11 0.69 6.07
CA ILE A 315 24.76 1.64 5.00
C ILE A 315 25.91 1.76 4.01
N ALA A 316 27.14 1.98 4.47
CA ALA A 316 28.31 2.11 3.61
C ALA A 316 28.57 0.84 2.78
N GLU A 317 28.49 -0.34 3.41
CA GLU A 317 28.65 -1.63 2.73
C GLU A 317 27.58 -1.86 1.67
N GLU A 318 26.31 -1.59 1.97
CA GLU A 318 25.20 -1.82 1.04
C GLU A 318 25.22 -0.83 -0.13
N ILE A 319 25.55 0.45 0.12
CA ILE A 319 25.72 1.46 -0.94
C ILE A 319 26.88 1.09 -1.86
N ALA A 320 28.05 0.77 -1.32
CA ALA A 320 29.23 0.40 -2.11
C ALA A 320 28.95 -0.81 -3.03
N ALA A 321 28.11 -1.75 -2.59
CA ALA A 321 27.73 -2.91 -3.39
C ALA A 321 26.84 -2.57 -4.62
N ILE A 322 26.15 -1.42 -4.61
CA ILE A 322 25.16 -1.06 -5.63
C ILE A 322 25.50 0.21 -6.43
N GLU A 323 26.40 1.06 -5.92
CA GLU A 323 26.64 2.42 -6.45
C GLU A 323 26.95 2.43 -7.95
N GLY A 324 27.83 1.53 -8.42
CA GLY A 324 28.15 1.43 -9.85
C GLY A 324 26.94 1.06 -10.73
N GLN A 325 26.05 0.19 -10.24
CA GLN A 325 24.82 -0.17 -10.96
C GLN A 325 23.81 0.97 -10.94
N MET A 326 23.63 1.63 -9.78
CA MET A 326 22.74 2.78 -9.65
C MET A 326 23.18 3.93 -10.56
N GLN A 327 24.48 4.23 -10.61
CA GLN A 327 25.02 5.26 -11.50
C GLN A 327 24.82 4.90 -12.98
N TYR A 328 25.02 3.62 -13.35
CA TYR A 328 24.76 3.14 -14.71
C TYR A 328 23.30 3.37 -15.15
N TYR A 329 22.32 3.12 -14.28
CA TYR A 329 20.91 3.34 -14.60
C TYR A 329 20.51 4.82 -14.51
N LYS A 330 21.02 5.57 -13.54
CA LYS A 330 20.78 7.01 -13.42
C LYS A 330 21.16 7.75 -14.70
N THR A 331 22.35 7.50 -15.25
CA THR A 331 22.80 8.13 -16.50
C THR A 331 21.90 7.88 -17.72
N ARG A 332 21.00 6.89 -17.67
CA ARG A 332 20.02 6.56 -18.73
C ARG A 332 18.63 7.11 -18.48
N LEU A 333 18.35 7.47 -17.22
CA LEU A 333 17.03 7.88 -16.76
C LEU A 333 16.97 9.34 -16.33
N GLU A 334 18.12 9.98 -16.11
CA GLU A 334 18.22 11.36 -15.68
C GLU A 334 17.51 12.33 -16.65
N GLY A 335 16.77 13.27 -16.08
CA GLY A 335 15.99 14.27 -16.81
C GLY A 335 14.65 13.77 -17.35
N LYS A 336 14.27 12.51 -17.08
CA LYS A 336 12.97 11.96 -17.49
C LYS A 336 11.85 12.39 -16.56
N THR A 337 10.63 12.36 -17.08
CA THR A 337 9.41 12.72 -16.33
C THR A 337 8.51 11.52 -16.08
N ALA A 338 7.87 11.50 -14.92
CA ALA A 338 7.03 10.39 -14.46
C ALA A 338 5.66 10.84 -13.96
N PHE A 339 4.65 10.00 -14.21
CA PHE A 339 3.36 10.05 -13.53
C PHE A 339 3.29 8.93 -12.49
N LEU A 340 2.73 9.21 -11.31
CA LEU A 340 2.56 8.26 -10.20
C LEU A 340 1.09 8.21 -9.75
N TYR A 341 0.37 7.13 -10.07
CA TYR A 341 -1.01 6.94 -9.62
C TYR A 341 -1.22 5.52 -9.10
N VAL A 342 -1.24 5.37 -7.77
CA VAL A 342 -1.24 4.09 -7.05
C VAL A 342 -2.23 4.19 -5.88
N GLY A 343 -2.48 3.09 -5.16
CA GLY A 343 -3.49 2.99 -4.09
C GLY A 343 -3.57 4.16 -3.08
N GLY A 344 -2.66 4.22 -2.11
CA GLY A 344 -2.72 5.22 -1.03
C GLY A 344 -1.41 5.48 -0.28
N SER A 345 -0.27 5.13 -0.87
CA SER A 345 1.04 5.30 -0.21
C SER A 345 2.20 5.31 -1.21
N ARG A 346 2.25 4.35 -2.14
CA ARG A 346 3.38 4.17 -3.05
C ARG A 346 3.62 5.33 -4.00
N SER A 347 2.58 6.09 -4.38
CA SER A 347 2.74 7.31 -5.19
C SER A 347 3.62 8.36 -4.51
N HIS A 348 3.73 8.34 -3.18
CA HIS A 348 4.69 9.17 -2.46
C HIS A 348 6.03 8.47 -2.30
N HIS A 349 6.03 7.25 -1.75
CA HIS A 349 7.28 6.57 -1.37
C HIS A 349 8.25 6.36 -2.54
N TYR A 350 7.72 6.13 -3.75
CA TYR A 350 8.55 5.91 -4.93
C TYR A 350 9.17 7.20 -5.49
N GLN A 351 8.68 8.39 -5.09
CA GLN A 351 9.29 9.65 -5.52
C GLN A 351 10.76 9.74 -5.09
N THR A 352 11.10 9.25 -3.89
CA THR A 352 12.49 9.18 -3.42
C THR A 352 13.37 8.35 -4.36
N LEU A 353 12.92 7.17 -4.77
CA LEU A 353 13.68 6.31 -5.68
C LEU A 353 13.75 6.88 -7.12
N LEU A 354 12.69 7.55 -7.58
CA LEU A 354 12.71 8.25 -8.86
C LEU A 354 13.73 9.41 -8.82
N HIS A 355 13.76 10.18 -7.73
CA HIS A 355 14.73 11.24 -7.52
C HIS A 355 16.17 10.70 -7.44
N ASP A 356 16.41 9.58 -6.75
CA ASP A 356 17.72 8.90 -6.73
C ASP A 356 18.21 8.57 -8.16
N LEU A 357 17.29 8.31 -9.09
CA LEU A 357 17.56 8.03 -10.51
C LEU A 357 17.51 9.26 -11.42
N GLY A 358 17.32 10.47 -10.87
CA GLY A 358 17.24 11.72 -11.63
C GLY A 358 15.94 11.89 -12.42
N ILE A 359 14.86 11.21 -12.02
CA ILE A 359 13.54 11.28 -12.66
C ILE A 359 12.64 12.24 -11.88
N GLU A 360 12.01 13.16 -12.59
CA GLU A 360 11.07 14.13 -12.03
C GLU A 360 9.63 13.60 -12.02
N THR A 361 8.93 13.76 -10.90
CA THR A 361 7.49 13.43 -10.81
C THR A 361 6.65 14.67 -11.12
N VAL A 362 5.93 14.66 -12.24
CA VAL A 362 5.14 15.81 -12.71
C VAL A 362 3.64 15.68 -12.43
N VAL A 363 3.17 14.44 -12.23
CA VAL A 363 1.80 14.14 -11.80
C VAL A 363 1.86 13.06 -10.74
N SER A 364 1.19 13.27 -9.61
CA SER A 364 1.05 12.23 -8.59
C SER A 364 -0.36 12.21 -7.99
N GLY A 365 -0.81 11.05 -7.56
CA GLY A 365 -2.18 10.88 -7.08
C GLY A 365 -2.41 9.55 -6.40
N TYR A 366 -3.54 9.46 -5.69
CA TYR A 366 -3.97 8.24 -5.04
C TYR A 366 -5.36 7.79 -5.49
N GLU A 367 -5.56 6.47 -5.49
CA GLU A 367 -6.90 5.91 -5.61
C GLU A 367 -7.75 6.32 -4.39
N PHE A 368 -7.28 6.08 -3.18
CA PHE A 368 -8.12 6.08 -1.97
C PHE A 368 -7.48 6.66 -0.71
N ALA A 369 -6.39 7.40 -0.86
CA ALA A 369 -5.79 8.13 0.26
C ALA A 369 -6.77 9.15 0.86
N HIS A 370 -6.50 9.55 2.09
CA HIS A 370 -7.22 10.63 2.74
C HIS A 370 -6.40 11.93 2.66
N ARG A 371 -6.98 13.03 3.11
CA ARG A 371 -6.32 14.34 3.13
C ARG A 371 -5.00 14.31 3.90
N ASP A 372 -4.91 13.60 5.02
CA ASP A 372 -3.69 13.45 5.81
C ASP A 372 -2.53 12.80 5.04
N ASP A 373 -2.82 11.99 4.02
CA ASP A 373 -1.76 11.41 3.18
C ASP A 373 -1.29 12.35 2.06
N TYR A 374 -2.10 13.33 1.68
CA TYR A 374 -1.76 14.37 0.72
C TYR A 374 -1.11 15.57 1.42
N GLU A 375 -1.74 16.08 2.47
CA GLU A 375 -1.47 17.36 3.11
C GLU A 375 -0.66 17.21 4.41
N GLY A 376 -0.58 15.99 4.96
CA GLY A 376 0.07 15.70 6.24
C GLY A 376 -0.91 15.59 7.40
N ARG A 377 -0.50 14.89 8.46
CA ARG A 377 -1.37 14.53 9.60
C ARG A 377 -1.89 15.72 10.41
N GLN A 378 -1.26 16.87 10.31
CA GLN A 378 -1.70 18.10 10.98
C GLN A 378 -3.11 18.54 10.57
N VAL A 379 -3.61 18.09 9.41
CA VAL A 379 -4.96 18.43 8.94
C VAL A 379 -6.05 17.50 9.47
N ILE A 380 -5.71 16.42 10.18
CA ILE A 380 -6.68 15.44 10.72
C ILE A 380 -7.82 16.11 11.51
N PRO A 381 -7.55 17.09 12.41
CA PRO A 381 -8.63 17.78 13.13
C PRO A 381 -9.64 18.51 12.22
N ASP A 382 -9.22 18.89 11.01
CA ASP A 382 -10.05 19.60 10.03
C ASP A 382 -10.74 18.66 9.04
N ILE A 383 -10.50 17.34 9.12
CA ILE A 383 -11.14 16.35 8.24
C ILE A 383 -12.58 16.16 8.70
N LYS A 384 -13.52 16.59 7.84
CA LYS A 384 -14.94 16.32 8.04
C LYS A 384 -15.25 14.87 7.67
N LEU A 385 -15.93 14.17 8.58
CA LEU A 385 -16.44 12.83 8.31
C LEU A 385 -17.50 12.90 7.21
N ASP A 386 -17.22 12.21 6.10
CA ASP A 386 -18.16 12.09 4.99
C ASP A 386 -19.28 11.09 5.34
N ALA A 387 -20.50 11.35 4.83
CA ALA A 387 -21.68 10.56 5.13
C ALA A 387 -21.55 9.08 4.70
N ASP A 388 -20.73 8.78 3.68
CA ASP A 388 -20.51 7.43 3.18
C ASP A 388 -19.54 6.62 4.04
N SER A 389 -18.75 7.29 4.89
CA SER A 389 -17.77 6.65 5.78
C SER A 389 -18.17 6.68 7.27
N LYS A 390 -19.27 7.37 7.62
CA LYS A 390 -19.72 7.52 9.01
C LYS A 390 -20.06 6.21 9.74
N ASN A 391 -20.40 5.16 8.99
CA ASN A 391 -20.77 3.85 9.52
C ASN A 391 -19.56 2.93 9.74
N ILE A 392 -18.35 3.40 9.44
CA ILE A 392 -17.13 2.69 9.80
C ILE A 392 -16.87 2.95 11.27
N GLU A 393 -16.84 1.88 12.06
CA GLU A 393 -16.58 1.95 13.49
C GLU A 393 -15.24 2.64 13.77
N HIS A 394 -15.23 3.55 14.73
CA HIS A 394 -14.01 4.10 15.30
C HIS A 394 -13.75 3.43 16.64
N LEU A 395 -12.69 2.62 16.72
CA LEU A 395 -12.30 1.98 17.97
C LEU A 395 -11.51 2.97 18.83
N THR A 396 -12.02 3.26 20.03
CA THR A 396 -11.25 3.97 21.06
C THR A 396 -10.60 2.95 21.98
N VAL A 397 -9.28 3.04 22.13
CA VAL A 397 -8.52 2.26 23.09
C VAL A 397 -8.12 3.13 24.27
N GLN A 398 -7.89 2.50 25.41
CA GLN A 398 -7.37 3.14 26.61
C GLN A 398 -6.03 2.53 26.96
N LYS A 399 -5.27 3.24 27.80
CA LYS A 399 -4.04 2.73 28.41
C LYS A 399 -4.31 1.38 29.08
N ASP A 400 -3.48 0.39 28.77
CA ASP A 400 -3.51 -0.92 29.43
C ASP A 400 -2.63 -0.83 30.70
N GLU A 401 -3.22 -0.89 31.89
CA GLU A 401 -2.47 -0.65 33.14
C GLU A 401 -1.38 -1.70 33.42
N GLU A 402 -1.49 -2.90 32.84
CA GLU A 402 -0.51 -3.97 33.04
C GLU A 402 0.58 -3.96 31.96
N LYS A 403 0.22 -3.64 30.72
CA LYS A 403 1.11 -3.77 29.55
C LYS A 403 1.67 -2.43 29.07
N TYR A 404 1.11 -1.30 29.50
CA TYR A 404 1.62 0.00 29.11
C TYR A 404 3.01 0.23 29.71
N ARG A 405 3.94 0.64 28.85
CA ARG A 405 5.31 0.94 29.25
C ARG A 405 5.76 2.26 28.67
N THR A 406 6.43 3.06 29.49
CA THR A 406 7.10 4.27 29.03
C THR A 406 8.45 3.87 28.43
N ILE A 407 8.50 3.74 27.11
CA ILE A 407 9.69 3.25 26.39
C ILE A 407 10.78 4.33 26.31
N ILE A 408 10.37 5.57 26.01
CA ILE A 408 11.24 6.76 26.04
C ILE A 408 10.62 7.83 26.93
N SER A 409 11.45 8.63 27.59
CA SER A 409 10.96 9.71 28.46
C SER A 409 10.21 10.78 27.66
N PRO A 410 9.21 11.47 28.24
CA PRO A 410 8.50 12.56 27.56
C PRO A 410 9.43 13.64 27.02
N GLN A 411 10.51 13.97 27.74
CA GLN A 411 11.50 14.96 27.30
C GLN A 411 12.27 14.47 26.06
N ARG A 412 12.66 13.19 26.03
CA ARG A 412 13.34 12.62 24.85
C ARG A 412 12.37 12.52 23.66
N TYR A 413 11.12 12.16 23.91
CA TYR A 413 10.07 12.09 22.89
C TYR A 413 9.87 13.45 22.20
N GLU A 414 9.72 14.54 22.96
CA GLU A 414 9.57 15.89 22.39
C GLU A 414 10.84 16.41 21.72
N LYS A 415 12.03 15.99 22.15
CA LYS A 415 13.28 16.26 21.44
C LYS A 415 13.30 15.53 20.08
N LEU A 416 13.03 14.23 20.08
CA LEU A 416 13.03 13.40 18.88
C LEU A 416 11.99 13.86 17.84
N LYS A 417 10.81 14.32 18.26
CA LYS A 417 9.80 14.90 17.35
C LYS A 417 10.32 16.05 16.47
N LYS A 418 11.37 16.74 16.91
CA LYS A 418 12.01 17.85 16.16
C LYS A 418 13.10 17.35 15.21
N GLU A 419 13.62 16.15 15.43
CA GLU A 419 14.78 15.60 14.71
C GLU A 419 14.38 14.50 13.72
N ILE A 420 13.33 13.73 14.02
CA ILE A 420 12.86 12.59 13.24
C ILE A 420 11.33 12.63 13.06
N PRO A 421 10.76 11.89 12.08
CA PRO A 421 9.31 11.85 11.86
C PRO A 421 8.58 10.95 12.88
N LEU A 422 8.77 11.23 14.17
CA LEU A 422 8.10 10.56 15.28
C LEU A 422 6.66 11.04 15.39
N ALA A 423 5.71 10.11 15.33
CA ALA A 423 4.27 10.37 15.28
C ALA A 423 3.84 11.39 14.20
N LYS A 424 4.62 11.48 13.11
CA LYS A 424 4.51 12.53 12.11
C LYS A 424 4.56 11.96 10.70
N TYR A 425 3.73 12.51 9.81
CA TYR A 425 3.79 12.27 8.37
C TYR A 425 3.31 13.54 7.66
N ASP A 426 4.15 14.06 6.77
CA ASP A 426 3.96 15.37 6.13
C ASP A 426 3.10 15.31 4.84
N GLY A 427 2.80 14.11 4.36
CA GLY A 427 1.97 13.91 3.16
C GLY A 427 2.71 14.15 1.84
N LEU A 428 2.06 13.75 0.74
CA LEU A 428 2.59 13.78 -0.62
C LEU A 428 2.94 15.19 -1.11
N ILE A 429 2.06 16.18 -0.87
CA ILE A 429 2.11 17.50 -1.52
C ILE A 429 3.39 18.25 -1.16
N LYS A 430 3.90 18.07 0.06
CA LYS A 430 5.13 18.69 0.52
C LYS A 430 6.32 18.37 -0.38
N ASP A 431 6.41 17.12 -0.84
CA ASP A 431 7.55 16.62 -1.61
C ASP A 431 7.36 16.72 -3.13
N MET A 432 6.22 17.25 -3.59
CA MET A 432 6.00 17.53 -5.02
C MET A 432 6.73 18.80 -5.46
N ASN A 433 7.20 18.84 -6.71
CA ASN A 433 7.80 20.03 -7.30
C ASN A 433 6.78 21.12 -7.64
N LYS A 434 7.27 22.35 -7.86
CA LYS A 434 6.49 23.42 -8.47
C LYS A 434 5.92 22.99 -9.82
N ASP A 435 4.71 23.45 -10.13
CA ASP A 435 3.90 23.15 -11.31
C ASP A 435 3.43 21.70 -11.46
N ALA A 436 3.77 20.81 -10.51
CA ALA A 436 3.27 19.45 -10.48
C ALA A 436 1.77 19.39 -10.19
N VAL A 437 1.11 18.37 -10.74
CA VAL A 437 -0.33 18.14 -10.61
C VAL A 437 -0.59 17.05 -9.59
N ILE A 438 -1.43 17.33 -8.61
CA ILE A 438 -1.87 16.36 -7.62
C ILE A 438 -3.35 16.06 -7.85
N ILE A 439 -3.69 14.78 -8.03
CA ILE A 439 -5.05 14.34 -8.42
C ILE A 439 -5.51 13.16 -7.58
N ASP A 440 -6.67 13.30 -6.94
CA ASP A 440 -7.35 12.22 -6.23
C ASP A 440 -8.37 11.51 -7.13
N ASP A 441 -8.46 10.18 -7.01
CA ASP A 441 -9.34 9.31 -7.81
C ASP A 441 -9.22 9.59 -9.31
N LEU A 442 -7.97 9.63 -9.81
CA LEU A 442 -7.65 9.84 -11.23
C LEU A 442 -8.37 8.77 -12.07
N ASN A 443 -9.14 9.24 -13.06
CA ASN A 443 -9.90 8.35 -13.93
C ASN A 443 -9.31 8.26 -15.34
N HIS A 444 -9.85 7.32 -16.12
CA HIS A 444 -9.37 7.02 -17.47
C HIS A 444 -9.32 8.25 -18.40
N PHE A 445 -10.38 9.08 -18.43
CA PHE A 445 -10.43 10.24 -19.31
C PHE A 445 -9.37 11.28 -18.92
N GLU A 446 -9.25 11.62 -17.64
CA GLU A 446 -8.23 12.55 -17.14
C GLU A 446 -6.81 12.04 -17.42
N THR A 447 -6.57 10.75 -17.19
CA THR A 447 -5.30 10.08 -17.52
C THR A 447 -4.92 10.28 -18.97
N GLU A 448 -5.82 10.02 -19.92
CA GLU A 448 -5.53 10.20 -21.33
C GLU A 448 -5.21 11.66 -21.69
N GLN A 449 -5.98 12.62 -21.17
CA GLN A 449 -5.76 14.03 -21.47
C GLN A 449 -4.40 14.50 -20.94
N LEU A 450 -4.03 14.09 -19.72
CA LEU A 450 -2.74 14.43 -19.12
C LEU A 450 -1.57 13.83 -19.89
N ILE A 451 -1.66 12.56 -20.30
CA ILE A 451 -0.61 11.92 -21.11
C ILE A 451 -0.46 12.63 -22.46
N LYS A 452 -1.57 12.97 -23.14
CA LYS A 452 -1.53 13.69 -24.42
C LYS A 452 -0.89 15.09 -24.29
N HIS A 453 -1.09 15.75 -23.15
CA HIS A 453 -0.60 17.10 -22.92
C HIS A 453 0.85 17.15 -22.42
N LEU A 454 1.17 16.39 -21.37
CA LEU A 454 2.47 16.44 -20.69
C LEU A 454 3.49 15.46 -21.29
N LYS A 455 3.03 14.42 -22.00
CA LYS A 455 3.88 13.42 -22.69
C LYS A 455 4.99 12.85 -21.77
N PRO A 456 4.63 12.26 -20.60
CA PRO A 456 5.63 11.74 -19.69
C PRO A 456 6.44 10.60 -20.32
N ASP A 457 7.69 10.42 -19.91
CA ASP A 457 8.52 9.28 -20.32
C ASP A 457 7.96 7.96 -19.77
N MET A 458 7.32 8.02 -18.59
CA MET A 458 6.84 6.84 -17.88
C MET A 458 5.61 7.10 -17.00
N PHE A 459 4.80 6.06 -16.82
CA PHE A 459 3.60 6.09 -15.99
C PHE A 459 3.58 4.89 -15.04
N PHE A 460 3.52 5.18 -13.75
CA PHE A 460 3.53 4.20 -12.69
C PHE A 460 2.15 4.03 -12.08
N SER A 461 1.56 2.83 -12.23
CA SER A 461 0.20 2.56 -11.72
C SER A 461 -0.10 1.07 -11.53
N GLY A 462 -1.32 0.62 -11.81
CA GLY A 462 -1.77 -0.76 -11.71
C GLY A 462 -2.01 -1.43 -13.07
N ILE A 463 -2.48 -2.67 -13.01
CA ILE A 463 -2.74 -3.50 -14.21
C ILE A 463 -3.78 -2.88 -15.15
N LYS A 464 -4.77 -2.16 -14.60
CA LYS A 464 -5.89 -1.58 -15.35
C LYS A 464 -5.43 -0.46 -16.28
N ASP A 465 -4.50 0.36 -15.81
CA ASP A 465 -3.95 1.50 -16.56
C ASP A 465 -2.81 1.09 -17.50
N LYS A 466 -2.02 0.06 -17.12
CA LYS A 466 -0.78 -0.34 -17.82
C LYS A 466 -0.92 -0.39 -19.35
N TYR A 467 -1.89 -1.16 -19.85
CA TYR A 467 -2.00 -1.42 -21.28
C TYR A 467 -2.60 -0.24 -22.04
N VAL A 468 -3.47 0.56 -21.41
CA VAL A 468 -3.96 1.81 -21.99
C VAL A 468 -2.78 2.75 -22.23
N VAL A 469 -1.95 2.95 -21.22
CA VAL A 469 -0.77 3.83 -21.31
C VAL A 469 0.24 3.33 -22.35
N GLN A 470 0.51 2.03 -22.37
CA GLN A 470 1.42 1.44 -23.37
C GLN A 470 0.88 1.59 -24.80
N LYS A 471 -0.45 1.52 -25.01
CA LYS A 471 -1.07 1.81 -26.30
C LYS A 471 -0.95 3.28 -26.72
N MET A 472 -0.76 4.18 -25.77
CA MET A 472 -0.44 5.59 -26.03
C MET A 472 1.05 5.83 -26.31
N GLY A 473 1.88 4.78 -26.34
CA GLY A 473 3.31 4.87 -26.63
C GLY A 473 4.18 5.27 -25.43
N VAL A 474 3.63 5.22 -24.21
CA VAL A 474 4.35 5.56 -22.98
C VAL A 474 4.68 4.30 -22.18
N THR A 475 5.90 4.24 -21.62
CA THR A 475 6.30 3.11 -20.79
C THR A 475 5.47 3.08 -19.51
N SER A 476 4.83 1.96 -19.19
CA SER A 476 4.11 1.78 -17.93
C SER A 476 4.61 0.60 -17.11
N LYS A 477 4.95 0.88 -15.85
CA LYS A 477 5.39 -0.11 -14.86
C LYS A 477 4.38 -0.20 -13.72
N GLN A 478 4.02 -1.41 -13.32
CA GLN A 478 3.06 -1.63 -12.24
C GLN A 478 3.72 -1.47 -10.88
N LEU A 479 3.29 -0.50 -10.08
CA LEU A 479 3.76 -0.33 -8.70
C LEU A 479 2.93 -1.08 -7.65
N HIS A 480 1.88 -1.81 -8.06
CA HIS A 480 1.18 -2.75 -7.17
C HIS A 480 1.80 -4.14 -7.20
N SER A 481 1.96 -4.70 -8.40
CA SER A 481 2.42 -6.08 -8.64
C SER A 481 3.91 -6.18 -8.98
N TYR A 482 4.59 -5.06 -9.22
CA TYR A 482 5.98 -4.98 -9.67
C TYR A 482 6.23 -5.65 -11.03
N ASP A 483 5.18 -5.73 -11.87
CA ASP A 483 5.19 -6.52 -13.11
C ASP A 483 5.79 -7.92 -12.87
N TYR A 484 5.37 -8.54 -11.78
CA TYR A 484 5.79 -9.87 -11.36
C TYR A 484 7.27 -9.99 -10.94
N SER A 485 7.98 -8.87 -10.77
CA SER A 485 9.36 -8.76 -10.27
C SER A 485 9.42 -8.51 -8.75
N GLY A 486 10.53 -8.01 -8.24
CA GLY A 486 10.74 -7.68 -6.83
C GLY A 486 11.91 -8.47 -6.20
N PRO A 487 12.35 -8.08 -5.00
CA PRO A 487 11.87 -6.92 -4.22
C PRO A 487 12.24 -5.59 -4.89
N TYR A 488 11.47 -4.54 -4.59
CA TYR A 488 11.78 -3.13 -4.93
C TYR A 488 12.14 -2.30 -3.69
N ALA A 489 11.87 -2.80 -2.48
CA ALA A 489 12.34 -2.21 -1.23
C ALA A 489 13.82 -2.53 -0.94
N GLY A 490 14.44 -1.68 -0.11
CA GLY A 490 15.83 -1.77 0.31
C GLY A 490 16.84 -1.44 -0.78
N PHE A 491 18.12 -1.54 -0.44
CA PHE A 491 19.24 -1.23 -1.33
C PHE A 491 19.24 -2.10 -2.59
N ARG A 492 19.04 -3.41 -2.43
CA ARG A 492 18.98 -4.34 -3.57
C ARG A 492 17.76 -4.09 -4.44
N GLY A 493 16.62 -3.76 -3.83
CA GLY A 493 15.39 -3.46 -4.55
C GLY A 493 15.49 -2.22 -5.43
N ALA A 494 16.24 -1.20 -5.01
CA ALA A 494 16.51 -0.02 -5.83
C ALA A 494 17.20 -0.38 -7.16
N VAL A 495 18.17 -1.30 -7.14
CA VAL A 495 18.86 -1.79 -8.34
C VAL A 495 17.92 -2.58 -9.24
N VAL A 496 17.11 -3.49 -8.66
CA VAL A 496 16.14 -4.28 -9.43
C VAL A 496 15.15 -3.34 -10.12
N PHE A 497 14.60 -2.36 -9.40
CA PHE A 497 13.70 -1.37 -9.96
C PHE A 497 14.36 -0.58 -11.11
N ALA A 498 15.57 -0.05 -10.89
CA ALA A 498 16.29 0.74 -11.86
C ALA A 498 16.59 -0.03 -13.16
N ARG A 499 17.00 -1.31 -13.03
CA ARG A 499 17.21 -2.22 -14.17
C ARG A 499 15.94 -2.43 -14.97
N GLU A 500 14.85 -2.76 -14.29
CA GLU A 500 13.55 -3.06 -14.90
C GLU A 500 12.97 -1.83 -15.62
N LEU A 501 13.08 -0.66 -14.99
CA LEU A 501 12.63 0.60 -15.56
C LEU A 501 13.44 0.98 -16.79
N THR A 502 14.77 0.91 -16.70
CA THR A 502 15.68 1.17 -17.83
C THR A 502 15.35 0.25 -19.00
N SER A 503 15.12 -1.04 -18.74
CA SER A 503 14.75 -2.01 -19.77
C SER A 503 13.43 -1.66 -20.45
N GLY A 504 12.43 -1.24 -19.67
CA GLY A 504 11.14 -0.79 -20.19
C GLY A 504 11.25 0.43 -21.10
N VAL A 505 11.97 1.45 -20.65
CA VAL A 505 12.15 2.72 -21.39
C VAL A 505 12.94 2.51 -22.68
N HIS A 506 13.97 1.67 -22.66
CA HIS A 506 14.83 1.42 -23.83
C HIS A 506 14.41 0.23 -24.70
N THR A 507 13.20 -0.31 -24.52
CA THR A 507 12.71 -1.41 -25.34
C THR A 507 12.63 -0.99 -26.83
N PRO A 508 13.33 -1.69 -27.75
CA PRO A 508 13.39 -1.28 -29.17
C PRO A 508 12.03 -1.19 -29.87
N ALA A 509 11.06 -2.02 -29.44
CA ALA A 509 9.71 -2.05 -30.00
C ALA A 509 9.00 -0.70 -30.01
N TRP A 510 9.35 0.22 -29.10
CA TRP A 510 8.78 1.57 -29.09
C TRP A 510 9.04 2.36 -30.37
N ARG A 511 10.16 2.07 -31.07
CA ARG A 511 10.51 2.73 -32.34
C ARG A 511 9.81 2.13 -33.55
N TYR A 512 9.15 0.98 -33.40
CA TYR A 512 8.51 0.22 -34.47
C TYR A 512 6.97 0.27 -34.42
N VAL A 513 6.40 1.18 -33.62
CA VAL A 513 4.93 1.35 -33.51
C VAL A 513 4.33 1.89 -34.82
N THR A 514 5.02 2.82 -35.47
CA THR A 514 4.60 3.35 -36.77
C THR A 514 5.19 2.46 -37.87
N PRO A 515 4.36 1.79 -38.68
CA PRO A 515 4.86 0.98 -39.79
C PRO A 515 5.47 1.87 -40.89
N PRO A 516 6.45 1.35 -41.66
CA PRO A 516 7.20 2.16 -42.63
C PRO A 516 6.30 2.79 -43.69
N TRP A 517 5.26 2.10 -44.17
CA TRP A 517 4.34 2.62 -45.20
C TRP A 517 3.47 3.82 -44.78
N LYS A 518 3.52 4.26 -43.52
CA LYS A 518 2.90 5.52 -43.07
C LYS A 518 3.83 6.73 -43.20
N VAL A 519 5.13 6.50 -43.33
CA VAL A 519 6.18 7.54 -43.35
C VAL A 519 7.04 7.49 -44.60
N GLU A 520 7.12 6.33 -45.25
CA GLU A 520 7.86 6.07 -46.48
C GLU A 520 6.87 5.81 -47.64
N PRO A 521 7.15 6.33 -48.85
CA PRO A 521 6.38 5.99 -50.04
C PRO A 521 6.43 4.49 -50.34
N LEU A 522 5.27 3.87 -50.59
CA LEU A 522 5.18 2.44 -50.96
C LEU A 522 5.75 2.13 -52.35
N LEU A 523 5.88 3.15 -53.20
CA LEU A 523 6.36 3.06 -54.58
C LEU A 523 7.28 4.25 -54.85
N GLU A 524 8.53 3.96 -55.18
CA GLU A 524 9.48 4.93 -55.70
C GLU A 524 9.71 4.67 -57.18
N GLY A 525 9.41 5.66 -58.03
CA GLY A 525 9.70 5.63 -59.45
C GLY A 525 10.88 6.56 -59.76
N LYS A 526 11.91 6.04 -60.43
CA LYS A 526 13.00 6.86 -60.97
C LYS A 526 12.73 7.11 -62.45
N VAL A 527 12.62 8.38 -62.86
CA VAL A 527 12.63 8.73 -64.29
C VAL A 527 14.04 8.46 -64.81
N ILE A 528 14.18 7.50 -65.72
CA ILE A 528 15.41 7.22 -66.45
C ILE A 528 15.17 7.66 -67.89
N GLY A 529 15.67 8.84 -68.25
CA GLY A 529 15.57 9.39 -69.60
C GLY A 529 15.19 10.88 -69.59
N GLY A 530 16.21 11.73 -69.77
CA GLY A 530 16.09 13.18 -69.88
C GLY A 530 17.47 13.81 -70.01
N ASP A 531 18.26 13.35 -70.98
CA ASP A 531 19.26 14.20 -71.61
C ASP A 531 18.59 14.78 -72.87
N GLU A 532 18.65 16.11 -72.97
CA GLU A 532 18.13 17.05 -73.99
C GLU A 532 16.65 17.47 -73.92
#